data_AF-A0A0J7K4W4-F1
#
_entry.id   AF-A0A0J7K4W4-F1
#
_cell.length_a   1.000
_cell.length_b   1.000
_cell.length_c   1.000
_cell.angle_alpha   90.00
_cell.angle_beta   90.00
_cell.angle_gamma   90.00
#
_symmetry.space_group_name_H-M   'P 1'
#
loop_
_entity.id
_entity.type
_entity.pdbx_description
1 polymer ?
#
loop_
_entity_poly.entity_id
_entity_poly.type
_entity_poly.pdbx_seq_one_letter_code
_entity_poly.pdbx_strand_id
1 'polypeptide(L)'
;MFQDGSFSLGAGNVIHGLKTNQTSFHSLTLAGRISNDGSCKGTQYSDPYGTWDDVVVQAVVKISLRQYHASVQLNSGKIILKSGTACVLSDSFCLDSNDGYTYWKPIPVSSCNFHQYDILYEGPATKITDDVTNPSAPTVYSLTTQDITFALTKTKEQPLCGYTLLCTEHSKLFILETKKGDTFAHRDVIPVDNFDIFAYMNSKFVYVEKHIRQQMTSLYHNVVQQKCDLER
;
A
#
# COMPACT_ATOMS: atom_id res chain seq x y z
N MET A 1 7.98 -15.41 4.27
CA MET A 1 8.01 -16.70 4.99
C MET A 1 6.61 -16.90 5.52
N PHE A 2 5.83 -17.84 4.96
CA PHE A 2 4.46 -18.06 5.41
C PHE A 2 4.51 -18.67 6.82
N GLN A 3 3.81 -18.06 7.78
CA GLN A 3 3.46 -18.77 9.00
C GLN A 3 2.31 -19.71 8.65
N ASP A 4 2.66 -20.86 8.10
CA ASP A 4 1.68 -21.88 7.78
C ASP A 4 1.11 -22.48 9.08
N GLY A 5 -0.22 -22.49 9.18
CA GLY A 5 -0.95 -23.51 9.93
C GLY A 5 -1.19 -23.26 11.41
N SER A 6 -1.32 -22.00 11.85
CA SER A 6 -1.87 -21.70 13.18
C SER A 6 -3.25 -21.05 13.11
N PHE A 7 -4.13 -21.41 14.05
CA PHE A 7 -5.46 -20.84 14.23
C PHE A 7 -5.67 -20.53 15.70
N SER A 8 -6.02 -19.29 16.02
CA SER A 8 -6.32 -18.86 17.40
C SER A 8 -7.82 -18.75 17.61
N LEU A 9 -8.33 -19.33 18.71
CA LEU A 9 -9.72 -19.22 19.12
C LEU A 9 -9.82 -18.71 20.55
N GLY A 10 -9.97 -17.39 20.71
CA GLY A 10 -10.04 -16.74 22.00
C GLY A 10 -8.68 -16.60 22.69
N ALA A 11 -8.69 -16.24 23.98
CA ALA A 11 -7.48 -16.00 24.75
C ALA A 11 -6.82 -17.31 25.17
N GLY A 12 -5.66 -17.63 24.57
CA GLY A 12 -4.79 -18.74 25.01
C GLY A 12 -4.92 -20.05 24.24
N ASN A 13 -5.90 -20.18 23.36
CA ASN A 13 -6.05 -21.39 22.53
C ASN A 13 -5.49 -21.15 21.12
N VAL A 14 -4.21 -21.48 20.92
CA VAL A 14 -3.57 -21.46 19.61
C VAL A 14 -3.35 -22.89 19.14
N ILE A 15 -4.00 -23.25 18.04
CA ILE A 15 -3.80 -24.51 17.36
C ILE A 15 -2.66 -24.30 16.36
N HIS A 16 -1.69 -25.22 16.33
CA HIS A 16 -0.55 -25.18 15.41
C HIS A 16 -0.52 -26.44 14.53
N GLY A 17 0.24 -26.38 13.43
CA GLY A 17 0.52 -27.53 12.58
C GLY A 17 -0.64 -27.93 11.66
N LEU A 18 -1.56 -27.00 11.35
CA LEU A 18 -2.59 -27.23 10.34
C LEU A 18 -1.93 -27.42 8.97
N LYS A 19 -2.22 -28.55 8.33
CA LYS A 19 -1.65 -28.89 7.02
C LYS A 19 -2.66 -28.61 5.91
N THR A 20 -2.13 -28.21 4.75
CA THR A 20 -2.94 -27.98 3.56
C THR A 20 -3.64 -29.25 3.10
N ASN A 21 -4.89 -29.13 2.67
CA ASN A 21 -5.77 -30.22 2.24
C ASN A 21 -6.04 -31.28 3.33
N GLN A 22 -5.96 -30.88 4.60
CA GLN A 22 -6.27 -31.75 5.73
C GLN A 22 -7.40 -31.15 6.57
N THR A 23 -8.22 -32.03 7.15
CA THR A 23 -9.17 -31.71 8.21
C THR A 23 -8.65 -32.27 9.53
N SER A 24 -8.60 -31.43 10.55
CA SER A 24 -8.22 -31.81 11.92
C SER A 24 -9.32 -31.47 12.91
N PHE A 25 -9.31 -32.18 14.04
CA PHE A 25 -10.22 -31.97 15.16
C PHE A 25 -9.41 -31.62 16.40
N HIS A 26 -9.81 -30.56 17.09
CA HIS A 26 -9.12 -30.08 18.28
C HIS A 26 -10.14 -29.90 19.41
N SER A 27 -9.86 -30.51 20.56
CA SER A 27 -10.63 -30.28 21.78
C SER A 27 -10.09 -29.06 22.51
N LEU A 28 -10.98 -28.19 22.93
CA LEU A 28 -10.70 -26.90 23.52
C LEU A 28 -11.56 -26.73 24.76
N THR A 29 -10.99 -26.20 25.84
CA THR A 29 -11.76 -25.88 27.04
C THR A 29 -12.22 -24.43 26.95
N LEU A 30 -13.53 -24.21 26.87
CA LEU A 30 -14.15 -22.88 26.78
C LEU A 30 -14.38 -22.26 28.15
N ALA A 31 -14.65 -23.09 29.17
CA ALA A 31 -14.85 -22.69 30.54
C ALA A 31 -14.34 -23.77 31.50
N GLY A 32 -13.81 -23.34 32.64
CA GLY A 32 -13.16 -24.22 33.62
C GLY A 32 -11.72 -24.53 33.21
N ARG A 33 -11.07 -25.39 34.00
CA ARG A 33 -9.68 -25.81 33.75
C ARG A 33 -9.56 -27.32 33.93
N ILE A 34 -8.92 -27.95 32.96
CA ILE A 34 -8.51 -29.35 33.02
C ILE A 34 -6.99 -29.35 33.04
N SER A 35 -6.41 -29.90 34.09
CA SER A 35 -4.97 -30.02 34.26
C SER A 35 -4.50 -31.41 33.80
N ASN A 36 -3.23 -31.53 33.42
CA ASN A 36 -2.65 -32.79 32.92
C ASN A 36 -2.56 -33.90 33.98
N ASP A 37 -2.73 -33.56 35.26
CA ASP A 37 -2.79 -34.49 36.39
C ASP A 37 -4.18 -35.13 36.56
N GLY A 38 -5.13 -34.82 35.68
CA GLY A 38 -6.52 -35.29 35.76
C GLY A 38 -7.38 -34.47 36.71
N SER A 39 -6.86 -33.39 37.30
CA SER A 39 -7.67 -32.47 38.12
C SER A 39 -8.49 -31.53 37.23
N CYS A 40 -9.74 -31.33 37.62
CA CYS A 40 -10.69 -30.45 36.95
C CYS A 40 -11.15 -29.38 37.95
N LYS A 41 -11.23 -28.13 37.50
CA LYS A 41 -11.82 -27.04 38.28
C LYS A 41 -12.90 -26.37 37.45
N GLY A 42 -14.14 -26.41 37.93
CA GLY A 42 -15.26 -25.76 37.28
C GLY A 42 -15.22 -24.25 37.45
N THR A 43 -15.99 -23.58 36.60
CA THR A 43 -16.29 -22.15 36.71
C THR A 43 -17.76 -21.93 36.36
N GLN A 44 -18.28 -20.76 36.65
CA GLN A 44 -19.59 -20.36 36.14
C GLN A 44 -19.54 -20.20 34.61
N TYR A 45 -20.50 -20.80 33.91
CA TYR A 45 -20.69 -20.65 32.47
C TYR A 45 -22.14 -20.30 32.17
N SER A 46 -22.34 -19.35 31.25
CA SER A 46 -23.66 -18.92 30.81
C SER A 46 -23.72 -18.94 29.29
N ASP A 47 -24.83 -19.44 28.75
CA ASP A 47 -25.18 -19.40 27.34
C ASP A 47 -26.67 -18.99 27.18
N PRO A 48 -27.23 -18.91 25.96
CA PRO A 48 -28.64 -18.52 25.77
C PRO A 48 -29.68 -19.44 26.43
N TYR A 49 -29.30 -20.64 26.89
CA TYR A 49 -30.20 -21.65 27.46
C TYR A 49 -30.14 -21.70 29.00
N GLY A 50 -29.15 -21.06 29.62
CA GLY A 50 -29.06 -21.00 31.08
C GLY A 50 -27.70 -20.59 31.61
N THR A 51 -27.60 -20.64 32.94
CA THR A 51 -26.36 -20.43 33.69
C THR A 51 -26.13 -21.65 34.56
N TRP A 52 -24.90 -22.18 34.53
CA TRP A 52 -24.48 -23.30 35.34
C TRP A 52 -23.25 -22.91 36.17
N ASP A 53 -23.23 -23.36 37.42
CA ASP A 53 -22.13 -23.16 38.34
C ASP A 53 -21.26 -24.42 38.44
N ASP A 54 -19.96 -24.22 38.67
CA ASP A 54 -18.95 -25.26 38.81
C ASP A 54 -18.90 -26.27 37.64
N VAL A 55 -18.92 -25.76 36.41
CA VAL A 55 -18.87 -26.59 35.19
C VAL A 55 -17.56 -26.44 34.43
N VAL A 56 -17.19 -27.50 33.72
CA VAL A 56 -16.12 -27.50 32.72
C VAL A 56 -16.77 -27.70 31.35
N VAL A 57 -16.54 -26.76 30.44
CA VAL A 57 -17.12 -26.78 29.10
C VAL A 57 -16.03 -27.05 28.09
N GLN A 58 -16.16 -28.16 27.36
CA GLN A 58 -15.29 -28.49 26.24
C GLN A 58 -16.02 -28.33 24.91
N ALA A 59 -15.32 -27.80 23.93
CA ALA A 59 -15.76 -27.75 22.54
C ALA A 59 -14.78 -28.53 21.66
N VAL A 60 -15.32 -29.18 20.64
CA VAL A 60 -14.53 -29.81 19.59
C VAL A 60 -14.63 -28.96 18.34
N VAL A 61 -13.52 -28.38 17.92
CA VAL A 61 -13.45 -27.55 16.72
C VAL A 61 -12.89 -28.39 15.57
N LYS A 62 -13.62 -28.37 14.46
CA LYS A 62 -13.21 -29.00 13.20
C LYS A 62 -12.63 -27.93 12.28
N ILE A 63 -11.35 -28.05 11.96
CA ILE A 63 -10.65 -27.12 11.06
C ILE A 63 -10.33 -27.85 9.77
N SER A 64 -10.65 -27.24 8.63
CA SER A 64 -10.29 -27.77 7.31
C SER A 64 -9.51 -26.70 6.55
N LEU A 65 -8.27 -26.98 6.20
CA LEU A 65 -7.47 -26.10 5.35
C LEU A 65 -7.47 -26.67 3.93
N ARG A 66 -7.87 -25.88 2.95
CA ARG A 66 -7.98 -26.29 1.54
C ARG A 66 -7.18 -25.35 0.66
N GLN A 67 -6.63 -25.89 -0.42
CA GLN A 67 -5.98 -25.09 -1.46
C GLN A 67 -6.67 -25.34 -2.80
N TYR A 68 -6.89 -24.26 -3.55
CA TYR A 68 -7.46 -24.32 -4.90
C TYR A 68 -7.01 -23.12 -5.73
N HIS A 69 -7.26 -23.20 -7.04
CA HIS A 69 -7.03 -22.09 -7.97
C HIS A 69 -8.33 -21.31 -8.21
N ALA A 70 -8.24 -19.99 -8.10
CA ALA A 70 -9.35 -19.07 -8.35
C ALA A 70 -9.09 -18.26 -9.63
N SER A 71 -10.16 -17.80 -10.28
CA SER A 71 -10.06 -16.96 -11.47
C SER A 71 -9.90 -15.50 -11.09
N VAL A 72 -9.02 -14.77 -11.79
CA VAL A 72 -8.74 -13.36 -11.50
C VAL A 72 -9.02 -12.52 -12.73
N GLN A 73 -9.79 -11.45 -12.54
CA GLN A 73 -10.02 -10.40 -13.53
C GLN A 73 -9.04 -9.25 -13.26
N LEU A 74 -7.92 -9.26 -13.99
CA LEU A 74 -6.84 -8.27 -13.80
C LEU A 74 -7.31 -6.83 -14.11
N ASN A 75 -8.08 -6.64 -15.18
CA ASN A 75 -8.54 -5.31 -15.61
C ASN A 75 -9.41 -4.60 -14.56
N SER A 76 -10.23 -5.37 -13.82
CA SER A 76 -11.10 -4.83 -12.77
C SER A 76 -10.51 -4.99 -11.36
N GLY A 77 -9.32 -5.59 -11.23
CA GLY A 77 -8.71 -5.89 -9.94
C GLY A 77 -9.56 -6.81 -9.04
N LYS A 78 -10.26 -7.79 -9.62
CA LYS A 78 -11.18 -8.67 -8.89
C LYS A 78 -10.73 -10.13 -8.93
N ILE A 79 -11.00 -10.88 -7.87
CA ILE A 79 -10.86 -12.33 -7.80
C ILE A 79 -12.25 -12.96 -7.64
N ILE A 80 -12.52 -14.03 -8.39
CA ILE A 80 -13.76 -14.80 -8.30
C ILE A 80 -13.44 -16.12 -7.60
N LEU A 81 -14.03 -16.28 -6.41
CA LEU A 81 -13.89 -17.46 -5.57
C LEU A 81 -14.81 -18.59 -6.05
N LYS A 82 -14.64 -19.80 -5.49
CA LYS A 82 -15.42 -20.99 -5.90
C LYS A 82 -16.93 -20.83 -5.72
N SER A 83 -17.38 -20.05 -4.74
CA SER A 83 -18.80 -19.74 -4.55
C SER A 83 -19.39 -18.81 -5.63
N GLY A 84 -18.55 -18.20 -6.46
CA GLY A 84 -18.92 -17.08 -7.34
C GLY A 84 -18.78 -15.71 -6.69
N THR A 85 -18.40 -15.64 -5.41
CA THR A 85 -18.13 -14.39 -4.72
C THR A 85 -16.98 -13.64 -5.39
N ALA A 86 -17.22 -12.38 -5.75
CA ALA A 86 -16.22 -11.50 -6.32
C ALA A 86 -15.63 -10.58 -5.25
N CYS A 87 -14.34 -10.69 -5.00
CA CYS A 87 -13.63 -9.89 -4.01
C CYS A 87 -12.56 -9.02 -4.68
N VAL A 88 -12.10 -7.98 -3.97
CA VAL A 88 -11.02 -7.11 -4.45
C VAL A 88 -9.69 -7.85 -4.33
N LEU A 89 -8.92 -7.92 -5.42
CA LEU A 89 -7.68 -8.68 -5.48
C LEU A 89 -6.60 -8.13 -4.54
N SER A 90 -6.56 -6.81 -4.31
CA SER A 90 -5.58 -6.15 -3.44
C SER A 90 -5.73 -6.49 -1.96
N ASP A 91 -6.92 -6.89 -1.53
CA ASP A 91 -7.23 -7.08 -0.11
C ASP A 91 -6.57 -8.33 0.47
N SER A 92 -6.07 -9.24 -0.38
CA SER A 92 -5.35 -10.47 -0.02
C SER A 92 -6.12 -11.50 0.83
N PHE A 93 -7.36 -11.18 1.22
CA PHE A 93 -8.28 -12.10 1.87
C PHE A 93 -9.74 -11.75 1.54
N CYS A 94 -10.63 -12.73 1.67
CA CYS A 94 -12.08 -12.54 1.58
C CYS A 94 -12.81 -13.72 2.21
N LEU A 95 -14.06 -13.48 2.64
CA LEU A 95 -14.94 -14.52 3.16
C LEU A 95 -15.73 -15.16 2.01
N ASP A 96 -15.49 -16.45 1.76
CA ASP A 96 -16.25 -17.27 0.83
C ASP A 96 -17.39 -18.00 1.55
N SER A 97 -18.56 -18.10 0.92
CA SER A 97 -19.71 -18.77 1.53
C SER A 97 -19.53 -20.28 1.69
N ASN A 98 -18.72 -20.91 0.85
CA ASN A 98 -18.54 -22.37 0.84
C ASN A 98 -17.31 -22.80 1.65
N ASP A 99 -16.19 -22.09 1.48
CA ASP A 99 -14.91 -22.46 2.07
C ASP A 99 -14.46 -21.52 3.21
N GLY A 100 -15.27 -20.51 3.57
CA GLY A 100 -14.97 -19.57 4.65
C GLY A 100 -13.85 -18.61 4.30
N TYR A 101 -13.01 -18.25 5.27
CA TYR A 101 -11.91 -17.32 5.05
C TYR A 101 -10.91 -17.86 4.02
N THR A 102 -10.82 -17.16 2.89
CA THR A 102 -9.91 -17.45 1.80
C THR A 102 -8.82 -16.39 1.76
N TYR A 103 -7.58 -16.81 1.57
CA TYR A 103 -6.40 -15.94 1.53
C TYR A 103 -5.61 -16.19 0.26
N TRP A 104 -4.99 -15.14 -0.28
CA TRP A 104 -4.09 -15.24 -1.42
C TRP A 104 -2.97 -14.21 -1.31
N LYS A 105 -1.88 -14.47 -2.03
CA LYS A 105 -0.86 -13.45 -2.22
C LYS A 105 -1.39 -12.39 -3.19
N PRO A 106 -1.24 -11.09 -2.89
CA PRO A 106 -1.43 -10.08 -3.91
C PRO A 106 -0.54 -10.46 -5.09
N ILE A 107 -1.13 -10.54 -6.28
CA ILE A 107 -0.34 -10.74 -7.49
C ILE A 107 0.60 -9.52 -7.55
N PRO A 108 1.93 -9.71 -7.65
CA PRO A 108 2.80 -8.58 -7.92
C PRO A 108 2.26 -7.88 -9.16
N VAL A 109 2.31 -6.55 -9.21
CA VAL A 109 1.91 -5.77 -10.39
C VAL A 109 2.78 -6.22 -11.57
N SER A 110 2.39 -7.31 -12.22
CA SER A 110 3.11 -7.97 -13.30
C SER A 110 2.25 -7.83 -14.54
N SER A 111 2.27 -6.62 -15.05
CA SER A 111 2.36 -6.42 -16.48
C SER A 111 3.11 -5.12 -16.62
N CYS A 112 4.34 -5.20 -17.11
CA CYS A 112 5.10 -4.07 -17.65
C CYS A 112 4.35 -3.53 -18.87
N ASN A 113 3.15 -3.00 -18.65
CA ASN A 113 2.29 -2.51 -19.70
C ASN A 113 2.63 -1.03 -19.87
N PHE A 114 3.84 -0.77 -20.39
CA PHE A 114 4.35 0.58 -20.60
C PHE A 114 3.41 1.40 -21.51
N HIS A 115 2.57 0.74 -22.32
CA HIS A 115 1.51 1.38 -23.11
C HIS A 115 0.43 2.09 -22.29
N GLN A 116 0.36 1.89 -20.96
CA GLN A 116 -0.54 2.64 -20.08
C GLN A 116 0.05 3.97 -19.59
N TYR A 117 1.31 4.26 -19.95
CA TYR A 117 2.03 5.44 -19.50
C TYR A 117 2.49 6.26 -20.70
N ASP A 118 2.16 7.55 -20.69
CA ASP A 118 2.64 8.50 -21.69
C ASP A 118 3.81 9.32 -21.16
N ILE A 119 4.78 9.59 -22.03
CA ILE A 119 5.92 10.45 -21.72
C ILE A 119 5.50 11.91 -21.96
N LEU A 120 5.21 12.63 -20.88
CA LEU A 120 4.91 14.07 -20.95
C LEU A 120 6.14 14.93 -21.24
N TYR A 121 7.30 14.55 -20.69
CA TYR A 121 8.57 15.22 -20.91
C TYR A 121 9.73 14.24 -20.69
N GLU A 122 10.75 14.36 -21.53
CA GLU A 122 12.01 13.63 -21.40
C GLU A 122 13.15 14.60 -21.67
N GLY A 123 14.02 14.77 -20.68
CA GLY A 123 15.11 15.72 -20.75
C GLY A 123 15.64 16.11 -19.36
N PRO A 124 16.60 17.05 -19.31
CA PRO A 124 17.12 17.54 -18.04
C PRO A 124 16.03 18.27 -17.25
N ALA A 125 16.02 18.08 -15.94
CA ALA A 125 15.18 18.80 -14.99
C ALA A 125 16.01 19.19 -13.75
N THR A 126 15.59 20.24 -13.06
CA THR A 126 16.25 20.71 -11.84
C THR A 126 15.69 19.97 -10.63
N LYS A 127 16.53 19.18 -9.98
CA LYS A 127 16.21 18.53 -8.70
C LYS A 127 16.61 19.48 -7.56
N ILE A 128 15.63 19.91 -6.79
CA ILE A 128 15.80 20.76 -5.60
C ILE A 128 15.68 19.85 -4.38
N THR A 129 16.80 19.73 -3.66
CA THR A 129 16.91 19.05 -2.37
C THR A 129 17.45 20.06 -1.37
N ASP A 130 16.71 20.31 -0.28
CA ASP A 130 17.24 21.10 0.84
C ASP A 130 18.21 20.23 1.64
N ASP A 131 19.48 20.28 1.25
CA ASP A 131 20.52 19.46 1.85
C ASP A 131 21.52 20.35 2.59
N VAL A 132 21.12 20.88 3.75
CA VAL A 132 22.05 21.34 4.82
C VAL A 132 21.48 21.21 6.24
N THR A 133 20.16 21.28 6.49
CA THR A 133 19.64 21.38 7.88
C THR A 133 18.47 20.50 8.29
N ASN A 134 17.71 19.89 7.36
CA ASN A 134 16.58 19.03 7.71
C ASN A 134 16.40 17.86 6.73
N PRO A 135 16.67 16.60 7.14
CA PRO A 135 16.45 15.42 6.29
C PRO A 135 14.97 15.11 5.99
N SER A 136 14.04 15.93 6.49
CA SER A 136 12.60 15.82 6.28
C SER A 136 12.07 16.71 5.14
N ALA A 137 12.92 17.48 4.48
CA ALA A 137 12.50 18.39 3.42
C ALA A 137 12.11 17.62 2.14
N PRO A 138 10.97 17.94 1.51
CA PRO A 138 10.51 17.20 0.36
C PRO A 138 11.37 17.48 -0.87
N THR A 139 11.78 16.43 -1.60
CA THR A 139 12.51 16.58 -2.87
C THR A 139 11.56 17.10 -3.95
N VAL A 140 11.92 18.21 -4.59
CA VAL A 140 11.12 18.84 -5.65
C VAL A 140 11.85 18.75 -6.98
N TYR A 141 11.14 18.35 -8.03
CA TYR A 141 11.61 18.39 -9.41
C TYR A 141 10.93 19.54 -10.13
N SER A 142 11.72 20.44 -10.70
CA SER A 142 11.25 21.61 -11.43
C SER A 142 11.81 21.63 -12.85
N LEU A 143 10.98 22.02 -13.80
CA LEU A 143 11.35 22.22 -15.19
C LEU A 143 10.69 23.50 -15.69
N THR A 144 11.47 24.34 -16.38
CA THR A 144 10.96 25.51 -17.09
C THR A 144 11.48 25.48 -18.53
N THR A 145 10.59 25.33 -19.50
CA THR A 145 10.85 25.40 -20.96
C THR A 145 9.88 26.42 -21.59
N GLN A 146 10.04 26.72 -22.89
CA GLN A 146 9.18 27.70 -23.59
C GLN A 146 7.69 27.32 -23.56
N ASP A 147 7.38 26.03 -23.65
CA ASP A 147 6.00 25.53 -23.74
C ASP A 147 5.51 24.87 -22.44
N ILE A 148 6.44 24.37 -21.61
CA ILE A 148 6.14 23.50 -20.48
C ILE A 148 6.81 24.00 -19.21
N THR A 149 6.02 24.14 -18.14
CA THR A 149 6.50 24.45 -16.79
C THR A 149 5.84 23.50 -15.80
N PHE A 150 6.64 22.74 -15.05
CA PHE A 150 6.16 21.83 -14.01
C PHE A 150 7.04 21.95 -12.77
N ALA A 151 6.41 21.89 -11.58
CA ALA A 151 7.09 21.70 -10.32
C ALA A 151 6.35 20.61 -9.55
N LEU A 152 6.98 19.44 -9.39
CA LEU A 152 6.39 18.26 -8.78
C LEU A 152 7.22 17.81 -7.58
N THR A 153 6.54 17.40 -6.52
CA THR A 153 7.14 17.04 -5.24
C THR A 153 7.09 15.53 -5.06
N LYS A 154 8.23 14.91 -4.79
CA LYS A 154 8.30 13.47 -4.52
C LYS A 154 7.57 13.15 -3.22
N THR A 155 6.61 12.24 -3.27
CA THR A 155 5.86 11.75 -2.10
C THR A 155 6.31 10.35 -1.68
N LYS A 156 6.29 9.39 -2.60
CA LYS A 156 6.66 7.99 -2.34
C LYS A 156 7.41 7.38 -3.53
N GLU A 157 8.07 6.26 -3.30
CA GLU A 157 8.68 5.44 -4.35
C GLU A 157 7.82 4.20 -4.61
N GLN A 158 7.65 3.86 -5.88
CA GLN A 158 6.90 2.70 -6.32
C GLN A 158 7.71 1.92 -7.36
N PRO A 159 8.08 0.65 -7.07
CA PRO A 159 8.75 -0.19 -8.05
C PRO A 159 7.75 -0.62 -9.15
N LEU A 160 8.16 -0.48 -10.41
CA LEU A 160 7.41 -0.93 -11.58
C LEU A 160 8.39 -1.53 -12.60
N CYS A 161 8.30 -2.83 -12.87
CA CYS A 161 9.07 -3.50 -13.92
C CYS A 161 10.59 -3.24 -13.88
N GLY A 162 11.21 -3.28 -12.70
CA GLY A 162 12.65 -3.00 -12.54
C GLY A 162 13.03 -1.51 -12.57
N TYR A 163 12.07 -0.62 -12.84
CA TYR A 163 12.20 0.82 -12.63
C TYR A 163 11.67 1.23 -11.26
N THR A 164 12.24 2.28 -10.69
CA THR A 164 11.73 2.93 -9.47
C THR A 164 11.04 4.22 -9.87
N LEU A 165 9.71 4.20 -9.92
CA LEU A 165 8.93 5.40 -10.18
C LEU A 165 8.79 6.22 -8.90
N LEU A 166 8.94 7.52 -9.02
CA LEU A 166 8.68 8.49 -7.96
C LEU A 166 7.26 9.00 -8.13
N CYS A 167 6.40 8.76 -7.15
CA CYS A 167 5.07 9.34 -7.12
C CYS A 167 5.14 10.80 -6.71
N THR A 168 4.17 11.57 -7.20
CA THR A 168 4.05 13.00 -6.91
C THR A 168 2.80 13.29 -6.09
N GLU A 169 2.54 14.55 -5.76
CA GLU A 169 1.27 15.03 -5.21
C GLU A 169 0.07 14.73 -6.13
N HIS A 170 0.32 14.57 -7.43
CA HIS A 170 -0.72 14.21 -8.39
C HIS A 170 -0.79 12.69 -8.57
N SER A 171 -1.98 12.12 -8.38
CA SER A 171 -2.21 10.67 -8.40
C SER A 171 -1.87 9.97 -9.73
N LYS A 172 -1.78 10.74 -10.82
CA LYS A 172 -1.47 10.26 -12.17
C LYS A 172 -0.10 10.69 -12.72
N LEU A 173 0.64 11.55 -12.02
CA LEU A 173 1.96 12.01 -12.49
C LEU A 173 3.07 11.30 -11.73
N PHE A 174 4.00 10.73 -12.49
CA PHE A 174 5.14 9.99 -11.99
C PHE A 174 6.42 10.57 -12.59
N ILE A 175 7.52 10.49 -11.82
CA ILE A 175 8.85 10.90 -12.25
C ILE A 175 9.72 9.66 -12.27
N LEU A 176 10.48 9.49 -13.34
CA LEU A 176 11.52 8.47 -13.44
C LEU A 176 12.86 9.16 -13.59
N GLU A 177 13.79 8.88 -12.69
CA GLU A 177 15.18 9.30 -12.84
C GLU A 177 15.91 8.30 -13.74
N THR A 178 16.34 8.75 -14.91
CA THR A 178 17.12 7.94 -15.85
C THR A 178 18.57 8.39 -15.91
N LYS A 179 19.47 7.49 -16.31
CA LYS A 179 20.85 7.85 -16.67
C LYS A 179 20.90 8.20 -18.16
N LYS A 180 21.91 8.99 -18.56
CA LYS A 180 22.07 9.45 -19.94
C LYS A 180 22.14 8.24 -20.89
N GLY A 181 21.10 8.03 -21.70
CA GLY A 181 20.98 6.93 -22.67
C GLY A 181 19.91 5.88 -22.35
N ASP A 182 19.33 5.89 -21.14
CA ASP A 182 18.24 4.99 -20.77
C ASP A 182 16.89 5.62 -21.13
N THR A 183 16.12 4.96 -22.01
CA THR A 183 14.76 5.36 -22.38
C THR A 183 13.75 4.43 -21.68
N PHE A 184 12.61 4.96 -21.25
CA PHE A 184 11.59 4.21 -20.51
C PHE A 184 10.59 3.50 -21.42
N ALA A 185 10.17 4.15 -22.51
CA ALA A 185 9.21 3.63 -23.48
C ALA A 185 9.36 4.36 -24.83
N HIS A 186 8.78 3.80 -25.91
CA HIS A 186 8.71 4.47 -27.21
C HIS A 186 7.76 5.67 -27.13
N ARG A 187 8.09 6.78 -27.79
CA ARG A 187 7.19 7.94 -27.90
C ARG A 187 6.06 7.60 -28.86
N ASP A 188 4.90 7.28 -28.32
CA ASP A 188 3.65 7.22 -29.09
C ASP A 188 2.88 8.55 -28.97
N VAL A 189 1.94 8.77 -29.90
CA VAL A 189 1.08 9.96 -29.92
C VAL A 189 0.20 9.95 -28.67
N ILE A 190 0.38 10.95 -27.79
CA ILE A 190 -0.41 11.10 -26.56
C ILE A 190 -1.90 11.23 -26.93
N PRO A 191 -2.77 10.26 -26.55
CA PRO A 191 -4.20 10.40 -26.76
C PRO A 191 -4.74 11.58 -25.95
N VAL A 192 -5.64 12.37 -26.55
CA VAL A 192 -6.22 13.58 -25.91
C VAL A 192 -6.90 13.28 -24.57
N ASP A 193 -7.36 12.04 -24.36
CA ASP A 193 -7.97 11.56 -23.12
C ASP A 193 -7.02 11.53 -21.90
N ASN A 194 -5.71 11.58 -22.12
CA ASN A 194 -4.70 11.65 -21.05
C ASN A 194 -4.27 13.09 -20.70
N PHE A 195 -4.84 14.10 -21.35
CA PHE A 195 -4.58 15.51 -21.06
C PHE A 195 -5.49 16.01 -19.93
N ASP A 196 -5.10 15.79 -18.68
CA ASP A 196 -5.77 16.42 -17.55
C ASP A 196 -5.35 17.89 -17.48
N ILE A 197 -6.16 18.77 -18.07
CA ILE A 197 -5.98 20.23 -18.08
C ILE A 197 -5.82 20.78 -16.64
N PHE A 198 -6.42 20.12 -15.64
CA PHE A 198 -6.28 20.50 -14.24
C PHE A 198 -4.91 20.13 -13.67
N ALA A 199 -4.27 19.06 -14.14
CA ALA A 199 -2.91 18.71 -13.75
C ALA A 199 -1.87 19.74 -14.27
N TYR A 200 -2.07 20.25 -15.49
CA TYR A 200 -1.24 21.32 -16.06
C TYR A 200 -1.47 22.69 -15.39
N MET A 201 -2.71 23.01 -15.01
CA MET A 201 -3.00 24.25 -14.28
C MET A 201 -2.44 24.20 -12.85
N ASN A 202 -2.65 23.09 -12.13
CA ASN A 202 -2.18 22.94 -10.76
C ASN A 202 -0.65 22.97 -10.67
N SER A 203 0.06 22.40 -11.64
CA SER A 203 1.53 22.46 -11.67
C SER A 203 2.08 23.87 -11.89
N LYS A 204 1.40 24.71 -12.68
CA LYS A 204 1.76 26.12 -12.85
C LYS A 204 1.52 26.93 -11.58
N PHE A 205 0.42 26.69 -10.85
CA PHE A 205 0.18 27.36 -9.57
C PHE A 205 1.25 27.02 -8.53
N VAL A 206 1.60 25.73 -8.40
CA VAL A 206 2.69 25.28 -7.51
C VAL A 206 4.04 25.88 -7.92
N TYR A 207 4.33 25.97 -9.21
CA TYR A 207 5.53 26.65 -9.70
C TYR A 207 5.54 28.14 -9.34
N VAL A 208 4.44 28.85 -9.58
CA VAL A 208 4.32 30.29 -9.28
C VAL A 208 4.51 30.54 -7.78
N GLU A 209 3.86 29.76 -6.92
CA GLU A 209 4.04 29.85 -5.46
C GLU A 209 5.51 29.66 -5.07
N LYS A 210 6.16 28.62 -5.59
CA LYS A 210 7.56 28.32 -5.29
C LYS A 210 8.52 29.38 -5.82
N HIS A 211 8.29 29.89 -7.03
CA HIS A 211 9.09 30.96 -7.61
C HIS A 211 8.97 32.26 -6.78
N ILE A 212 7.74 32.64 -6.39
CA ILE A 212 7.50 33.81 -5.53
C ILE A 212 8.20 33.63 -4.18
N ARG A 213 8.12 32.44 -3.57
CA ARG A 213 8.81 32.15 -2.31
C ARG A 213 10.32 32.32 -2.44
N GLN A 214 10.94 31.75 -3.49
CA GLN A 214 12.38 31.89 -3.73
C GLN A 214 12.80 33.36 -3.93
N GLN A 215 12.04 34.12 -4.70
CA GLN A 215 12.30 35.55 -4.93
C GLN A 215 12.16 36.36 -3.62
N MET A 216 11.14 36.08 -2.80
CA MET A 216 10.98 36.71 -1.49
C MET A 216 12.13 36.39 -0.55
N THR A 217 12.57 35.13 -0.47
CA THR A 217 13.70 34.73 0.37
C THR A 217 15.00 35.40 -0.08
N SER A 218 15.25 35.47 -1.39
CA SER A 218 16.41 36.18 -1.94
C SER A 218 16.36 37.68 -1.65
N LEU A 219 15.20 38.32 -1.82
CA LEU A 219 15.00 39.73 -1.49
C LEU A 219 15.24 39.99 0.01
N TYR A 220 14.69 39.15 0.87
CA TYR A 220 14.88 39.24 2.32
C TYR A 220 16.37 39.18 2.70
N HIS A 221 17.11 38.21 2.15
CA HIS A 221 18.55 38.13 2.40
C HIS A 221 19.31 39.37 1.92
N ASN A 222 18.98 39.90 0.74
CA ASN A 222 19.60 41.12 0.22
C ASN A 222 19.32 42.35 1.09
N VAL A 223 18.08 42.52 1.56
CA VAL A 223 17.69 43.65 2.43
C VAL A 223 18.37 43.54 3.80
N VAL A 224 18.43 42.34 4.37
CA VAL A 224 19.14 42.10 5.64
C VAL A 224 20.64 42.38 5.48
N GLN A 225 21.26 41.92 4.39
CA GLN A 225 22.66 42.18 4.06
C GLN A 225 22.93 43.68 3.95
N GLN A 226 22.10 44.42 3.20
CA GLN A 226 22.21 45.87 3.07
C GLN A 226 22.07 46.59 4.41
N LYS A 227 21.14 46.15 5.26
CA LYS A 227 20.97 46.73 6.59
C LYS A 227 22.21 46.50 7.46
N CYS A 228 22.78 45.30 7.43
CA CYS A 228 24.03 45.00 8.13
C CYS A 228 25.22 45.83 7.62
N ASP A 229 25.28 46.09 6.31
CA ASP A 229 26.34 46.92 5.72
C ASP A 229 26.17 48.41 6.03
N LEU A 230 24.93 48.89 6.21
CA LEU A 230 24.61 50.28 6.59
C LEU A 230 24.75 50.57 8.09
N GLU A 231 24.64 49.54 8.95
CA GLU A 231 24.84 49.65 10.40
C GLU A 231 26.31 49.50 10.83
N ARG A 232 27.24 49.44 9.87
CA ARG A 232 28.70 49.37 10.08
C ARG A 232 29.37 50.73 10.01
#